data_AF-A0A350ADD4-F1
#
_entry.id   AF-A0A350ADD4-F1
#
_cell.length_a   1.000
_cell.length_b   1.000
_cell.length_c   1.000
_cell.angle_alpha   90.00
_cell.angle_beta   90.00
_cell.angle_gamma   90.00
#
_symmetry.space_group_name_H-M   'P 1'
#
loop_
_entity.id
_entity.type
_entity.pdbx_description
1 polymer ?
#
loop_
_entity_poly.entity_id
_entity_poly.type
_entity_poly.pdbx_seq_one_letter_code
_entity_poly.pdbx_strand_id
1 'polypeptide(L)' 'MAEIVNLNKLRKAKSRAIEKAAAEANSVKFGLSKPEKARLAATLDKETRALDGHRREKPDADTKK' A
#
# COMPACT_ATOMS: atom_id res chain seq x y z
N MET A 1 -39.48 15.07 -21.39
CA MET A 1 -38.83 14.09 -22.30
C MET A 1 -38.01 13.17 -21.39
N ALA A 2 -38.34 11.88 -21.30
CA ALA A 2 -37.68 10.97 -20.37
C ALA A 2 -36.39 10.41 -21.01
N GLU A 3 -35.25 10.57 -20.33
CA GLU A 3 -34.00 9.93 -20.75
C GLU A 3 -34.09 8.43 -20.47
N ILE A 4 -34.05 7.62 -21.54
CA ILE A 4 -34.01 6.16 -21.43
C ILE A 4 -32.58 5.77 -21.07
N VAL A 5 -32.30 5.66 -19.77
CA VAL A 5 -30.99 5.24 -19.26
C VAL A 5 -30.84 3.72 -19.32
N ASN A 6 -29.80 3.26 -20.01
CA ASN A 6 -29.51 1.83 -20.11
C ASN A 6 -28.79 1.34 -18.86
N LEU A 7 -29.53 0.67 -17.98
CA LEU A 7 -29.03 0.09 -16.73
C LEU A 7 -27.93 -0.96 -16.93
N ASN A 8 -27.92 -1.67 -18.06
CA ASN A 8 -26.88 -2.67 -18.35
C ASN A 8 -25.53 -2.02 -18.63
N LYS A 9 -25.51 -0.87 -19.32
CA LYS A 9 -24.29 -0.07 -19.52
C LYS A 9 -23.75 0.44 -18.19
N LEU A 10 -24.63 0.95 -17.32
CA LEU A 10 -24.27 1.43 -15.99
C LEU A 10 -23.68 0.31 -15.10
N ARG A 11 -24.31 -0.88 -15.09
CA ARG A 11 -23.80 -2.03 -14.35
C ARG A 11 -22.42 -2.48 -14.85
N LYS A 12 -22.23 -2.54 -16.18
CA LYS A 12 -20.91 -2.85 -16.78
C LYS A 12 -19.85 -1.79 -16.48
N ALA A 13 -20.23 -0.51 -16.45
CA ALA A 13 -19.31 0.56 -16.06
C ALA A 13 -18.87 0.40 -14.60
N LYS A 14 -19.81 0.10 -13.70
CA LYS A 14 -19.53 -0.16 -12.28
C LYS A 14 -18.62 -1.37 -12.08
N SER A 15 -18.88 -2.49 -12.77
CA SER A 15 -18.03 -3.68 -12.65
C SER A 15 -16.60 -3.41 -13.12
N ARG A 16 -16.43 -2.74 -14.27
CA ARG A 16 -15.12 -2.34 -14.80
C ARG A 16 -14.37 -1.40 -13.85
N ALA A 17 -15.07 -0.48 -13.18
CA ALA A 17 -14.46 0.42 -12.20
C ALA A 17 -13.92 -0.35 -10.98
N ILE A 18 -14.68 -1.34 -10.49
CA ILE A 18 -14.27 -2.19 -9.36
C ILE A 18 -13.03 -3.03 -9.75
N GLU A 19 -13.04 -3.63 -10.94
CA GLU A 19 -11.90 -4.41 -11.44
C GLU A 19 -10.63 -3.57 -11.58
N LYS A 20 -10.74 -2.33 -12.08
CA LYS A 20 -9.62 -1.39 -12.16
C LYS A 20 -9.06 -1.03 -10.77
N ALA A 21 -9.92 -0.69 -9.82
CA ALA A 21 -9.50 -0.38 -8.45
C ALA A 21 -8.80 -1.58 -7.79
N ALA A 22 -9.29 -2.81 -8.03
CA ALA A 22 -8.64 -4.02 -7.54
C ALA A 22 -7.28 -4.26 -8.22
N ALA A 23 -7.17 -4.01 -9.53
CA ALA A 23 -5.91 -4.12 -10.27
C ALA A 23 -4.88 -3.09 -9.80
N GLU A 24 -5.28 -1.85 -9.53
CA GLU A 24 -4.42 -0.81 -8.95
C GLU A 24 -3.98 -1.17 -7.53
N ALA A 25 -4.90 -1.65 -6.68
CA ALA A 25 -4.53 -2.13 -5.35
C ALA A 25 -3.54 -3.30 -5.42
N ASN A 26 -3.70 -4.20 -6.39
CA ASN A 26 -2.79 -5.31 -6.60
C ASN A 26 -1.46 -4.89 -7.23
N SER A 27 -1.43 -3.90 -8.12
CA SER A 27 -0.17 -3.37 -8.66
C SER A 27 0.64 -2.66 -7.58
N VAL A 28 0.00 -1.96 -6.63
CA VAL A 28 0.70 -1.39 -5.48
C VAL A 28 1.21 -2.50 -4.54
N LYS A 29 0.41 -3.53 -4.25
CA LYS A 29 0.78 -4.62 -3.33
C LYS A 29 1.82 -5.58 -3.92
N PHE A 30 1.71 -5.89 -5.20
CA PHE A 30 2.45 -6.94 -5.90
C PHE A 30 3.35 -6.44 -7.02
N GLY A 31 3.22 -5.19 -7.48
CA GLY A 31 4.06 -4.59 -8.51
C GLY A 31 5.45 -4.17 -8.01
N LEU A 32 5.66 -4.14 -6.70
CA LEU A 32 7.00 -4.11 -6.13
C LEU A 32 7.66 -5.48 -6.35
N SER A 33 8.65 -5.52 -7.23
CA SER A 33 9.41 -6.73 -7.51
C SER A 33 10.21 -7.17 -6.27
N LYS A 34 10.51 -8.47 -6.13
CA LYS A 34 11.34 -9.00 -5.04
C LYS A 34 12.63 -8.19 -4.79
N PRO A 35 13.43 -7.79 -5.80
CA PRO A 35 14.62 -6.99 -5.55
C PRO A 35 14.33 -5.57 -5.04
N GLU A 36 13.22 -4.94 -5.44
CA GLU A 36 12.84 -3.61 -4.95
C GLU A 36 12.35 -3.66 -3.51
N LYS A 37 11.56 -4.68 -3.14
CA LYS A 37 11.17 -4.93 -1.74
C LYS A 37 12.40 -5.14 -0.85
N ALA A 38 13.38 -5.92 -1.31
CA ALA A 38 14.62 -6.15 -0.57
C ALA A 38 15.46 -4.88 -0.40
N ARG A 39 15.53 -4.02 -1.44
CA ARG A 39 16.21 -2.71 -1.34
C ARG A 39 15.50 -1.77 -0.38
N LEU A 40 14.17 -1.72 -0.40
CA LEU A 40 13.38 -0.93 0.54
C LEU A 40 13.54 -1.42 1.98
N ALA A 41 13.50 -2.74 2.21
CA ALA A 41 13.76 -3.30 3.53
C ALA A 41 15.18 -2.98 4.02
N ALA A 42 16.19 -3.14 3.16
CA ALA A 42 17.57 -2.85 3.54
C ALA A 42 17.86 -1.36 3.77
N THR A 43 17.09 -0.46 3.16
CA THR A 43 17.19 0.99 3.42
C THR A 43 16.53 1.34 4.74
N LEU A 44 15.31 0.84 4.99
CA LEU A 44 14.63 0.98 6.27
C LEU A 44 15.46 0.41 7.42
N ASP A 45 16.05 -0.78 7.28
CA ASP A 45 16.90 -1.39 8.32
C ASP A 45 18.15 -0.56 8.62
N LYS A 46 18.72 0.14 7.63
CA LYS A 46 19.85 1.05 7.84
C LYS A 46 19.41 2.30 8.58
N GLU A 47 18.25 2.85 8.22
CA GLU A 47 17.68 4.02 8.86
C GLU A 47 17.28 3.72 10.31
N THR A 48 16.64 2.58 10.58
CA THR A 48 16.32 2.17 11.95
C THR A 48 17.57 1.99 12.79
N ARG A 49 18.59 1.29 12.28
CA ARG A 49 19.88 1.14 12.99
C ARG A 49 20.59 2.47 13.22
N ALA A 50 20.54 3.39 12.27
CA ALA A 50 21.11 4.72 12.43
C ALA A 50 20.36 5.49 13.53
N LEU A 51 19.02 5.47 13.51
CA LEU A 51 18.19 6.10 14.53
C LEU A 51 18.41 5.48 15.91
N ASP A 52 18.47 4.15 16.01
CA ASP A 52 18.74 3.42 17.25
C ASP A 52 20.14 3.75 17.80
N GLY A 53 21.15 3.84 16.93
CA GLY A 53 22.50 4.28 17.32
C GLY A 53 22.57 5.74 17.80
N HIS A 54 21.59 6.56 17.41
CA HIS A 54 21.44 7.94 17.87
C HIS A 54 20.45 8.10 19.03
N ARG A 55 19.70 7.05 19.43
CA ARG A 55 18.85 7.09 20.63
C ARG A 55 19.72 7.13 21.87
N ARG A 56 19.52 8.16 22.69
CA ARG A 56 20.22 8.36 23.98
C ARG A 56 19.47 7.73 25.17
N GLU A 57 18.31 7.14 24.93
CA GLU A 57 17.48 6.46 25.93
C GLU A 57 17.78 4.95 25.93
N LYS A 58 17.99 4.37 27.12
CA LYS A 58 18.19 2.93 27.30
C LYS A 58 16.92 2.19 26.86
N PRO A 59 17.02 1.07 26.11
CA PRO A 59 15.87 0.35 25.55
C PRO A 59 15.01 -0.42 26.58
N ASP A 60 15.02 -0.03 27.87
CA ASP A 60 14.32 -0.74 28.94
C ASP A 60 13.01 -0.06 29.41
N ALA A 61 12.53 0.99 28.73
CA ALA A 61 11.40 1.80 29.25
C ALA A 61 10.12 1.88 28.39
N ASP A 62 10.07 1.30 27.18
CA ASP A 62 8.90 1.45 26.28
C ASP A 62 8.17 0.15 25.94
N THR A 63 8.22 -0.84 26.83
CA THR A 63 7.25 -1.96 26.84
C THR A 63 6.39 -1.90 28.10
N LYS A 64 5.65 -0.79 28.26
CA LYS A 64 4.53 -0.77 29.22
C LYS A 64 3.43 0.19 28.77
N LYS A 65 2.50 -0.31 27.96
CA LYS A 65 1.04 -0.32 28.21
C LYS A 65 0.30 -0.99 27.07
#